data_AF-A0A529FGF2-F1
#
_entry.id   AF-A0A529FGF2-F1
#
_cell.length_a   1.000
_cell.length_b   1.000
_cell.length_c   1.000
_cell.angle_alpha   90.00
_cell.angle_beta   90.00
_cell.angle_gamma   90.00
#
_symmetry.space_group_name_H-M   'P 1'
#
loop_
_entity.id
_entity.type
_entity.pdbx_description
1 polymer ?
#
loop_
_entity_poly.entity_id
_entity_poly.type
_entity_poly.pdbx_seq_one_letter_code
_entity_poly.pdbx_strand_id
1 'polypeptide(L)'
;EFNRLWSRRVLGQGAVVLLITDGLERDEIAGLSEEMERLHKSCRRLIWLNPLLRFDGFEARARGVKAMLPHVDEFRPVHNLEALADLCASLDQRPAARVDPRRWLRAGDRHAA
;
A
#
# COMPACT_ATOMS: atom_id res chain seq x y z
N GLU A 1 8.41 -2.43 14.64
CA GLU A 1 8.08 -3.36 15.75
C GLU A 1 7.29 -4.59 15.31
N PHE A 2 6.16 -4.40 14.60
CA PHE A 2 5.29 -5.49 14.12
C PHE A 2 6.05 -6.63 13.39
N ASN A 3 6.88 -6.29 12.40
CA ASN A 3 7.66 -7.26 11.64
C ASN A 3 8.57 -8.13 12.52
N ARG A 4 9.10 -7.58 13.61
CA ARG A 4 10.03 -8.28 14.50
C ARG A 4 9.31 -9.18 15.50
N LEU A 5 8.21 -8.71 16.07
CA LEU A 5 7.57 -9.36 17.22
C LEU A 5 6.35 -10.21 16.83
N TRP A 6 5.66 -9.88 15.74
CA TRP A 6 4.31 -10.40 15.47
C TRP A 6 4.16 -11.09 14.11
N SER A 7 4.91 -10.67 13.08
CA SER A 7 4.76 -11.21 11.71
C SER A 7 4.69 -12.73 11.66
N ARG A 8 5.65 -13.43 12.28
CA ARG A 8 5.72 -14.90 12.32
C ARG A 8 4.57 -15.58 13.08
N ARG A 9 3.89 -14.84 13.96
CA ARG A 9 2.79 -15.36 14.81
C ARG A 9 1.43 -15.22 14.14
N VAL A 10 1.25 -14.16 13.34
CA VAL A 10 -0.06 -13.79 12.79
C VAL A 10 -0.13 -13.87 11.27
N LEU A 11 1.00 -13.81 10.57
CA LEU A 11 1.08 -13.93 9.11
C LEU A 11 1.41 -15.38 8.71
N GLY A 12 0.50 -16.29 9.05
CA GLY A 12 0.58 -17.69 8.62
C GLY A 12 0.39 -17.86 7.10
N GLN A 13 0.30 -19.12 6.64
CA GLN A 13 0.12 -19.39 5.21
C GLN A 13 -1.13 -18.68 4.66
N GLY A 14 -0.94 -17.88 3.61
CA GLY A 14 -2.03 -17.22 2.90
C GLY A 14 -2.49 -15.89 3.50
N ALA A 15 -1.80 -15.34 4.51
CA ALA A 15 -2.21 -14.08 5.13
C ALA A 15 -2.33 -12.93 4.10
N VAL A 16 -3.47 -12.24 4.12
CA VAL A 16 -3.68 -10.98 3.39
C VAL A 16 -3.59 -9.85 4.39
N VAL A 17 -2.74 -8.86 4.11
CA VAL A 17 -2.53 -7.71 4.98
C VAL A 17 -3.22 -6.50 4.37
N LEU A 18 -4.12 -5.89 5.14
CA LEU A 18 -4.69 -4.58 4.84
C LEU A 18 -3.90 -3.53 5.64
N LEU A 19 -3.08 -2.75 4.94
CA LEU A 19 -2.33 -1.64 5.51
C LEU A 19 -3.12 -0.36 5.31
N ILE A 20 -3.61 0.26 6.40
CA ILE A 20 -4.39 1.50 6.33
C ILE A 20 -3.51 2.66 6.80
N THR A 21 -3.10 3.53 5.87
CA THR A 21 -2.23 4.67 6.16
C THR A 21 -2.25 5.69 5.02
N ASP A 22 -1.96 6.95 5.31
CA ASP A 22 -1.80 8.01 4.31
C ASP A 22 -0.35 8.14 3.78
N GLY A 23 0.60 7.40 4.35
CA GLY A 23 1.99 7.34 3.89
C GLY A 23 2.80 8.63 4.14
N LEU A 24 2.38 9.46 5.09
CA LEU A 24 2.98 10.76 5.39
C LEU A 24 4.24 10.72 6.27
N GLU A 25 4.81 9.54 6.55
CA GLU A 25 5.99 9.39 7.41
C GLU A 25 7.23 10.11 6.83
N ARG A 26 7.82 11.04 7.60
CA ARG A 26 8.91 11.93 7.15
C ARG A 26 10.28 11.60 7.72
N ASP A 27 10.37 10.89 8.84
CA ASP A 27 11.57 10.98 9.69
C ASP A 27 12.58 9.84 9.51
N GLU A 28 12.22 8.65 9.04
CA GLU A 28 13.20 7.56 8.83
C GLU A 28 12.88 6.68 7.60
N ILE A 29 12.97 7.27 6.41
CA ILE A 29 12.69 6.56 5.14
C ILE A 29 13.69 5.42 4.88
N ALA A 30 14.92 5.53 5.40
CA ALA A 30 15.98 4.54 5.16
C ALA A 30 15.57 3.13 5.63
N GLY A 31 14.83 3.01 6.73
CA GLY A 31 14.31 1.72 7.21
C GLY A 31 12.94 1.34 6.62
N LEU A 32 12.15 2.31 6.17
CA LEU A 32 10.77 2.06 5.72
C LEU A 32 10.70 1.11 4.53
N SER A 33 11.54 1.30 3.52
CA SER A 33 11.56 0.40 2.34
C SER A 33 11.89 -1.03 2.73
N GLU A 34 12.88 -1.25 3.59
CA GLU A 34 13.25 -2.59 4.04
C GLU A 34 12.16 -3.26 4.88
N GLU A 35 11.52 -2.50 5.78
CA GLU A 35 10.42 -3.00 6.60
C GLU A 35 9.18 -3.33 5.74
N MET A 36 8.92 -2.54 4.70
CA MET A 36 7.87 -2.83 3.75
C MET A 36 8.18 -4.08 2.92
N GLU A 37 9.42 -4.25 2.46
CA GLU A 37 9.85 -5.46 1.77
C GLU A 37 9.71 -6.70 2.67
N ARG A 38 10.12 -6.60 3.94
CA ARG A 38 9.96 -7.68 4.94
C ARG A 38 8.50 -8.03 5.15
N LEU A 39 7.62 -7.03 5.23
CA LEU A 39 6.18 -7.24 5.37
C LEU A 39 5.58 -7.90 4.11
N HIS A 40 5.94 -7.43 2.92
CA HIS A 40 5.48 -7.98 1.64
C HIS A 40 5.86 -9.46 1.52
N LYS A 41 7.11 -9.82 1.81
CA LYS A 41 7.58 -11.22 1.80
C LYS A 41 6.91 -12.10 2.86
N SER A 42 6.35 -11.50 3.91
CA SER A 42 5.70 -12.22 5.01
C SER A 42 4.22 -12.50 4.76
N CYS A 43 3.62 -11.96 3.69
CA CYS A 43 2.21 -12.14 3.40
C CYS A 43 1.99 -12.60 1.95
N ARG A 44 0.79 -13.13 1.67
CA ARG A 44 0.39 -13.55 0.33
C ARG A 44 0.02 -12.37 -0.56
N ARG A 45 -0.52 -11.31 0.06
CA ARG A 45 -1.04 -10.11 -0.59
C ARG A 45 -1.00 -8.94 0.40
N LEU A 46 -0.31 -7.86 0.05
CA LEU A 46 -0.23 -6.62 0.82
C LEU A 46 -1.04 -5.52 0.11
N ILE A 47 -2.17 -5.15 0.69
CA ILE A 47 -3.09 -4.15 0.14
C ILE A 47 -2.97 -2.88 0.97
N TRP A 48 -2.50 -1.81 0.35
CA TRP A 48 -2.44 -0.51 0.99
C TRP A 48 -3.71 0.29 0.68
N LEU A 49 -4.48 0.54 1.72
CA LEU A 49 -5.65 1.40 1.72
C LEU A 49 -5.26 2.79 2.22
N ASN A 50 -5.39 3.81 1.37
CA ASN A 50 -5.08 5.19 1.72
C ASN A 50 -6.37 6.03 1.77
N PRO A 51 -6.75 6.54 2.97
CA PRO A 51 -7.99 7.30 3.16
C PRO A 51 -7.95 8.69 2.53
N LEU A 52 -6.76 9.22 2.16
CA LEU A 52 -6.58 10.57 1.64
C LEU A 52 -6.43 10.63 0.10
N LEU A 53 -6.53 9.49 -0.60
CA LEU A 53 -6.29 9.41 -2.05
C LEU A 53 -7.27 10.19 -2.94
N ARG A 54 -8.40 10.68 -2.40
CA ARG A 54 -9.40 11.45 -3.16
C ARG A 54 -9.22 12.96 -3.12
N PHE A 55 -8.28 13.49 -2.34
CA PHE A 55 -7.97 14.91 -2.43
C PHE A 55 -7.23 15.15 -3.74
N ASP A 56 -7.77 16.02 -4.61
CA ASP A 56 -7.29 16.29 -5.98
C ASP A 56 -5.81 16.74 -6.08
N GLY A 57 -5.15 16.94 -4.94
CA GLY A 57 -3.72 17.25 -4.82
C GLY A 57 -2.84 16.12 -4.27
N PHE A 58 -3.32 14.86 -4.15
CA PHE A 58 -2.45 13.76 -3.72
C PHE A 58 -1.42 13.45 -4.81
N GLU A 59 -0.24 14.03 -4.65
CA GLU A 59 0.94 13.66 -5.41
C GLU A 59 1.79 12.70 -4.59
N ALA A 60 2.25 11.61 -5.22
CA ALA A 60 3.24 10.69 -4.67
C ALA A 60 4.64 11.34 -4.54
N ARG A 61 4.71 12.58 -4.07
CA ARG A 61 5.93 13.34 -3.79
C ARG A 61 6.43 13.10 -2.38
N ALA A 62 5.57 12.66 -1.47
CA ALA A 62 5.97 12.24 -0.14
C ALA A 62 6.95 11.06 -0.25
N ARG A 63 8.12 11.20 0.37
CA ARG A 63 9.19 10.19 0.30
C ARG A 63 8.74 8.83 0.86
N GLY A 64 7.88 8.82 1.88
CA GLY A 64 7.27 7.61 2.41
C GLY A 64 6.44 6.86 1.37
N VAL A 65 5.59 7.56 0.62
CA VAL A 65 4.80 6.97 -0.47
C VAL A 65 5.69 6.32 -1.52
N LYS A 66 6.76 7.00 -1.95
CA LYS A 66 7.72 6.44 -2.92
C LYS A 66 8.44 5.20 -2.40
N ALA A 67 8.76 5.17 -1.11
CA ALA A 67 9.43 4.04 -0.48
C ALA A 67 8.51 2.82 -0.31
N MET A 68 7.21 3.03 -0.09
CA MET A 68 6.24 1.95 0.15
C MET A 68 5.64 1.37 -1.14
N LEU A 69 5.40 2.21 -2.16
CA LEU A 69 4.71 1.82 -3.41
C LEU A 69 5.28 0.57 -4.11
N PRO A 70 6.61 0.35 -4.16
CA PRO A 70 7.18 -0.84 -4.82
C PRO A 70 6.86 -2.16 -4.13
N HIS A 71 6.49 -2.13 -2.84
CA HIS A 71 6.36 -3.32 -1.99
C HIS A 71 4.91 -3.70 -1.70
N VAL A 72 3.94 -2.95 -2.23
CA VAL A 72 2.51 -3.28 -2.08
C VAL A 72 2.02 -3.96 -3.36
N ASP A 73 1.10 -4.91 -3.24
CA ASP A 73 0.48 -5.54 -4.41
C ASP A 73 -0.63 -4.65 -4.97
N GLU A 74 -1.32 -3.92 -4.09
CA GLU A 74 -2.41 -3.02 -4.44
C GLU A 74 -2.38 -1.75 -3.62
N PHE A 75 -2.79 -0.67 -4.28
CA PHE A 75 -2.96 0.62 -3.66
C PHE A 75 -4.35 1.18 -3.98
N ARG A 76 -5.19 1.36 -2.95
CA ARG A 76 -6.62 1.68 -3.08
C ARG A 76 -7.02 2.85 -2.19
N PRO A 77 -7.97 3.69 -2.64
CA PRO A 77 -8.61 4.67 -1.77
C PRO A 77 -9.58 3.99 -0.80
N VAL A 78 -9.69 4.48 0.45
CA VAL A 78 -10.65 3.97 1.47
C VAL A 78 -11.39 5.11 2.17
N HIS A 79 -12.19 5.85 1.42
CA HIS A 79 -12.90 7.05 1.93
C HIS A 79 -14.43 6.91 1.89
N ASN A 80 -14.99 5.75 1.53
CA ASN A 80 -16.43 5.46 1.68
C ASN A 80 -16.73 3.95 1.77
N LEU A 81 -17.94 3.60 2.24
CA LEU A 81 -18.41 2.22 2.44
C LEU A 81 -18.42 1.41 1.13
N GLU A 82 -18.61 2.09 0.01
CA GLU A 82 -18.58 1.54 -1.35
C GLU A 82 -17.18 1.05 -1.74
N ALA A 83 -16.12 1.80 -1.38
CA ALA A 83 -14.74 1.37 -1.57
C ALA A 83 -14.38 0.13 -0.72
N LEU A 84 -15.02 -0.04 0.44
CA LEU A 84 -14.89 -1.24 1.27
C LEU A 84 -15.64 -2.43 0.65
N ALA A 85 -16.79 -2.20 0.02
CA ALA A 85 -17.49 -3.23 -0.75
C ALA A 85 -16.69 -3.67 -2.00
N ASP A 86 -16.07 -2.73 -2.71
CA ASP A 86 -15.14 -3.02 -3.82
C ASP A 86 -13.90 -3.80 -3.34
N LEU A 87 -13.41 -3.52 -2.13
CA LEU A 87 -12.35 -4.31 -1.51
C LEU A 87 -12.81 -5.75 -1.32
N CYS A 88 -13.97 -5.97 -0.69
CA CYS A 88 -14.55 -7.31 -0.50
C CYS A 88 -14.71 -8.06 -1.83
N ALA A 89 -15.27 -7.41 -2.87
CA ALA A 89 -15.41 -8.01 -4.19
C ALA A 89 -14.06 -8.38 -4.84
N SER A 90 -13.00 -7.58 -4.60
CA SER A 90 -11.66 -7.84 -5.13
C SER A 90 -10.82 -8.84 -4.34
N LEU A 91 -11.22 -9.14 -3.11
CA LEU A 91 -10.68 -10.28 -2.35
C LEU A 91 -11.31 -11.58 -2.85
N ASP A 92 -12.54 -11.51 -3.35
CA ASP A 92 -13.30 -12.61 -3.93
C ASP A 92 -12.88 -12.95 -5.38
N GLN A 93 -12.19 -12.02 -6.06
CA GLN A 93 -11.80 -12.12 -7.48
C GLN A 93 -10.33 -11.76 -7.72
N ARG A 94 -9.82 -12.04 -8.93
CA ARG A 94 -8.44 -11.69 -9.35
C ARG A 94 -8.28 -10.15 -9.42
N PRO A 95 -7.17 -9.55 -8.94
CA PRO A 95 -7.02 -8.10 -8.87
C PRO A 95 -7.21 -7.40 -10.23
N ALA A 96 -7.94 -6.27 -10.24
CA ALA A 96 -8.22 -5.49 -11.44
C ALA A 96 -7.05 -4.56 -11.83
N ALA A 97 -6.88 -4.23 -13.11
CA ALA A 97 -5.80 -3.34 -13.58
C ALA A 97 -5.83 -1.92 -12.95
N ARG A 98 -6.98 -1.48 -12.42
CA ARG A 98 -7.14 -0.15 -11.81
C ARG A 98 -6.39 -0.01 -10.48
N VAL A 99 -6.06 -1.12 -9.82
CA VAL A 99 -5.44 -1.14 -8.47
C VAL A 99 -3.93 -1.37 -8.48
N ASP A 100 -3.32 -1.44 -9.68
CA ASP A 100 -1.88 -1.62 -9.87
C ASP A 100 -1.07 -0.39 -9.37
N PRO A 101 -0.21 -0.57 -8.35
CA PRO A 101 0.64 0.48 -7.79
C PRO A 101 1.56 1.14 -8.82
N ARG A 102 1.99 0.43 -9.87
CA ARG A 102 2.91 0.94 -10.90
C ARG A 102 2.37 2.15 -11.65
N ARG A 103 1.06 2.30 -11.69
CA ARG A 103 0.41 3.46 -12.32
C ARG A 103 0.77 4.77 -11.62
N TRP A 104 0.98 4.74 -10.30
CA TRP A 104 1.35 5.89 -9.49
C TRP A 104 2.82 6.28 -9.65
N LEU A 105 3.71 5.29 -9.82
CA LEU A 105 5.12 5.54 -10.13
C LEU A 105 5.25 6.36 -11.43
N ARG A 106 4.52 5.98 -12.49
CA ARG A 106 4.52 6.68 -13.79
C ARG A 106 3.84 8.05 -13.77
N ALA A 107 3.02 8.35 -12.78
CA ALA A 107 2.35 9.64 -12.65
C ALA A 107 3.26 10.69 -11.99
N GLY A 108 4.10 10.27 -11.03
CA GLY A 108 5.08 11.13 -10.38
C GLY A 108 6.19 11.61 -11.33
N ASP A 109 6.58 10.81 -12.32
CA ASP A 109 7.64 11.15 -13.27
C ASP A 109 7.22 12.23 -14.29
N ARG A 110 5.91 12.36 -14.56
CA ARG A 110 5.37 13.27 -15.58
C ARG A 110 5.24 14.75 -15.15
N HIS A 111 5.39 15.04 -13.87
CA HIS A 111 5.37 16.41 -13.33
C HIS A 111 6.77 16.90 -12.90
N ALA A 112 7.83 16.14 -13.21
CA ALA A 112 9.22 16.47 -12.90
C ALA A 112 10.01 16.99 -14.12
N ALA A 113 9.33 17.32 -15.22
CA ALA A 113 9.90 17.87 -16.46
C ALA A 113 9.31 19.25 -16.78
#